data_AF-A0A077QQE8-F1
#
_entry.id   AF-A0A077QQE8-F1
#
_cell.length_a   1.000
_cell.length_b   1.000
_cell.length_c   1.000
_cell.angle_alpha   90.00
_cell.angle_beta   90.00
_cell.angle_gamma   90.00
#
_symmetry.space_group_name_H-M   'P 1'
#
loop_
_entity.id
_entity.type
_entity.pdbx_description
1 polymer ?
#
loop_
_entity_poly.entity_id
_entity_poly.type
_entity_poly.pdbx_seq_one_letter_code
_entity_poly.pdbx_strand_id
1 'polypeptide(L)'
;MDARVFGAMIPAFTPGDWSLMLSPVTELMIDTPQPMPFCRPKDCGEGNPEIPFTLGEHLQAVWLRSPYGLKVLTNSISCDLWENHGEIAKQLDQPEGRLEQHIEQWLRQKLDTGQRIEKISGQDYLLVMEQEKKQEEYDE
;
A
#
# COMPACT_ATOMS: atom_id res chain seq x y z
N MET A 1 -6.11 -7.28 14.26
CA MET A 1 -7.20 -8.12 14.80
C MET A 1 -6.65 -8.85 16.03
N ASP A 2 -7.44 -9.02 17.09
CA ASP A 2 -6.99 -9.71 18.32
C ASP A 2 -6.81 -11.22 18.05
N ALA A 3 -5.66 -11.78 18.41
CA ALA A 3 -5.30 -13.18 18.17
C ALA A 3 -6.27 -14.18 18.83
N ARG A 4 -6.86 -13.83 19.97
CA ARG A 4 -7.83 -14.67 20.67
C ARG A 4 -9.16 -14.72 19.92
N VAL A 5 -9.59 -13.57 19.41
CA VAL A 5 -10.81 -13.46 18.59
C VAL A 5 -10.63 -14.22 17.28
N PHE A 6 -9.49 -13.99 16.61
CA PHE A 6 -9.18 -14.68 15.36
C PHE A 6 -9.05 -16.19 15.55
N GLY A 7 -8.39 -16.64 16.61
CA GLY A 7 -8.23 -18.07 16.93
C GLY A 7 -9.53 -18.78 17.30
N ALA A 8 -10.49 -18.07 17.89
CA ALA A 8 -11.83 -18.62 18.10
C ALA A 8 -12.63 -18.76 16.78
N MET A 9 -12.34 -17.95 15.78
CA MET A 9 -13.06 -17.93 14.50
C MET A 9 -12.57 -18.97 13.49
N ILE A 10 -11.25 -19.19 13.40
CA ILE A 10 -10.67 -20.10 12.38
C ILE A 10 -11.32 -21.49 12.34
N PRO A 11 -11.63 -22.16 13.47
CA PRO A 11 -12.30 -23.46 13.44
C PRO A 11 -13.66 -23.46 12.74
N ALA A 12 -14.32 -22.31 12.66
CA ALA A 12 -15.62 -22.14 12.01
C ALA A 12 -15.52 -21.72 10.54
N PHE A 13 -14.31 -21.45 10.03
CA PHE A 13 -14.12 -21.03 8.64
C PHE A 13 -14.51 -22.14 7.67
N THR A 14 -15.31 -21.77 6.68
CA THR A 14 -15.60 -22.62 5.51
C THR A 14 -14.41 -22.62 4.55
N PRO A 15 -14.34 -23.56 3.59
CA PRO A 15 -13.34 -23.49 2.54
C PRO A 15 -13.33 -22.15 1.77
N GLY A 16 -14.50 -21.51 1.61
CA GLY A 16 -14.61 -20.19 1.01
C GLY A 16 -13.94 -19.08 1.84
N ASP A 17 -14.10 -19.11 3.17
CA ASP A 17 -13.47 -18.15 4.07
C ASP A 17 -11.94 -18.28 4.04
N TRP A 18 -11.43 -19.52 4.02
CA TRP A 18 -10.00 -19.80 3.83
C TRP A 18 -9.47 -19.27 2.50
N SER A 19 -10.20 -19.50 1.41
CA SER A 19 -9.83 -19.04 0.07
C SER A 19 -9.86 -17.52 -0.08
N LEU A 20 -10.77 -16.82 0.59
CA LEU A 20 -10.94 -15.36 0.48
C LEU A 20 -10.04 -14.58 1.44
N MET A 21 -9.95 -15.02 2.69
CA MET A 21 -9.29 -14.24 3.75
C MET A 21 -7.81 -14.61 3.93
N LEU A 22 -7.46 -15.86 3.59
CA LEU A 22 -6.17 -16.44 3.94
C LEU A 22 -5.43 -17.02 2.74
N SER A 23 -5.86 -16.81 1.50
CA SER A 23 -5.02 -17.17 0.35
C SER A 23 -3.85 -16.19 0.20
N PRO A 24 -2.59 -16.64 -0.01
CA PRO A 24 -2.15 -18.02 -0.28
C PRO A 24 -1.58 -18.78 0.95
N VAL A 25 -1.95 -18.42 2.17
CA VAL A 25 -1.49 -19.08 3.42
C VAL A 25 -1.94 -20.55 3.46
N THR A 26 -0.99 -21.46 3.68
CA THR A 26 -1.20 -22.92 3.76
C THR A 26 -1.31 -23.40 5.21
N GLU A 27 -0.55 -22.80 6.11
CA GLU A 27 -0.52 -23.11 7.53
C GLU A 27 -0.43 -21.80 8.32
N LEU A 28 -1.17 -21.74 9.42
CA LEU A 28 -1.22 -20.56 10.28
C LEU A 28 -1.04 -20.98 11.73
N MET A 29 -0.15 -20.27 12.42
CA MET A 29 0.04 -20.40 13.86
C MET A 29 -0.47 -19.13 14.53
N ILE A 30 -1.39 -19.28 15.50
CA ILE A 30 -1.86 -18.16 16.30
C ILE A 30 -1.14 -18.18 17.63
N ASP A 31 -0.54 -17.04 17.96
CA ASP A 31 0.09 -16.80 19.24
C ASP A 31 -0.97 -16.62 20.34
N THR A 32 -1.45 -17.75 20.87
CA THR A 32 -2.27 -17.82 22.07
C THR A 32 -1.50 -18.62 23.14
N PRO A 33 -1.91 -18.58 24.43
CA PRO A 33 -1.25 -19.35 25.49
C PRO A 33 -1.13 -20.86 25.20
N GLN A 34 -1.94 -21.38 24.27
CA GLN A 34 -1.75 -22.70 23.67
C GLN A 34 -1.63 -22.56 22.14
N PRO A 35 -0.40 -22.50 21.60
CA PRO A 35 -0.19 -22.39 20.16
C PRO A 35 -0.83 -23.60 19.46
N MET A 36 -1.68 -23.34 18.49
CA MET A 36 -2.34 -24.37 17.69
C MET A 36 -2.09 -24.09 16.21
N PRO A 37 -1.59 -25.09 15.45
CA PRO A 37 -1.46 -24.98 14.01
C PRO A 37 -2.84 -25.18 13.36
N PHE A 38 -3.16 -24.31 12.40
CA PHE A 38 -4.33 -24.44 11.54
C PHE A 38 -3.88 -24.65 10.11
N CYS A 39 -4.32 -25.75 9.52
CA CYS A 39 -4.01 -26.09 8.13
C CYS A 39 -5.18 -25.72 7.22
N ARG A 40 -4.86 -25.16 6.07
CA ARG A 40 -5.83 -24.91 5.01
C ARG A 40 -6.45 -26.23 4.54
N PRO A 41 -7.79 -26.35 4.45
CA PRO A 41 -8.44 -27.52 3.88
C PRO A 41 -8.02 -27.74 2.42
N LYS A 42 -7.85 -29.01 2.01
CA LYS A 42 -7.37 -29.37 0.66
C LYS A 42 -8.31 -28.93 -0.47
N ASP A 43 -9.58 -28.80 -0.16
CA ASP A 43 -10.64 -28.49 -1.14
C ASP A 43 -10.86 -26.97 -1.28
N CYS A 44 -10.04 -26.15 -0.63
CA CYS A 44 -10.06 -24.71 -0.78
C CYS A 44 -9.48 -24.32 -2.14
N GLY A 45 -10.35 -24.00 -3.10
CA GLY A 45 -9.95 -23.48 -4.41
C GLY A 45 -9.07 -22.24 -4.30
N GLU A 46 -8.39 -21.88 -5.38
CA GLU A 46 -7.73 -20.58 -5.48
C GLU A 46 -8.77 -19.49 -5.18
N GLY A 47 -8.41 -18.50 -4.35
CA GLY A 47 -9.30 -17.38 -4.02
C GLY A 47 -9.88 -16.78 -5.30
N ASN A 48 -11.11 -16.29 -5.25
CA ASN A 48 -11.80 -15.81 -6.46
C ASN A 48 -10.91 -14.79 -7.21
N PRO A 49 -10.43 -15.12 -8.43
CA PRO A 49 -9.60 -14.20 -9.19
C PRO A 49 -10.44 -13.04 -9.76
N GLU A 50 -11.77 -13.20 -9.80
CA GLU A 50 -12.66 -12.14 -10.23
C GLU A 50 -12.73 -11.08 -9.15
N ILE A 51 -12.12 -9.94 -9.45
CA ILE A 51 -12.33 -8.71 -8.69
C ILE A 51 -13.79 -8.33 -8.90
N PRO A 52 -14.67 -8.47 -7.88
CA PRO A 52 -16.12 -8.33 -8.07
C PRO A 52 -16.52 -6.89 -8.40
N PHE A 53 -15.60 -5.95 -8.22
CA PHE A 53 -15.82 -4.54 -8.47
C PHE A 53 -14.49 -3.82 -8.75
N THR A 54 -14.40 -3.17 -9.90
CA THR A 54 -13.35 -2.20 -10.19
C THR A 54 -13.90 -0.80 -9.90
N LEU A 55 -13.21 -0.05 -9.04
CA LEU A 55 -13.58 1.32 -8.71
C LEU A 55 -13.55 2.18 -9.99
N GLY A 56 -14.67 2.81 -10.35
CA GLY A 56 -14.71 3.68 -11.53
C GLY A 56 -13.82 4.92 -11.37
N GLU A 57 -13.38 5.52 -12.48
CA GLU A 57 -12.44 6.68 -12.45
C GLU A 57 -12.94 7.81 -11.54
N HIS A 58 -14.25 8.11 -11.58
CA HIS A 58 -14.84 9.15 -10.75
C HIS A 58 -14.75 8.86 -9.25
N LEU A 59 -14.90 7.59 -8.85
CA LEU A 59 -14.75 7.17 -7.46
C LEU A 59 -13.27 7.14 -7.04
N GLN A 60 -12.37 6.73 -7.94
CA GLN A 60 -10.92 6.82 -7.70
C GLN A 60 -10.48 8.26 -7.46
N ALA A 61 -10.94 9.20 -8.30
CA ALA A 61 -10.64 10.61 -8.17
C ALA A 61 -11.14 11.19 -6.83
N VAL A 62 -12.35 10.84 -6.41
CA VAL A 62 -12.90 11.25 -5.11
C VAL A 62 -12.12 10.62 -3.95
N TRP A 63 -11.77 9.33 -4.06
CA TRP A 63 -11.00 8.62 -3.05
C TRP A 63 -9.62 9.26 -2.83
N LEU A 64 -8.88 9.53 -3.90
CA LEU A 64 -7.53 10.10 -3.81
C LEU A 64 -7.52 11.55 -3.33
N ARG A 65 -8.65 12.25 -3.43
CA ARG A 65 -8.84 13.57 -2.80
C ARG A 65 -9.15 13.49 -1.31
N SER A 66 -9.49 12.32 -0.78
CA SER A 66 -9.68 12.14 0.66
C SER A 66 -8.31 12.12 1.37
N PRO A 67 -8.22 12.59 2.63
CA PRO A 67 -6.98 12.52 3.41
C PRO A 67 -6.43 11.09 3.53
N TYR A 68 -7.31 10.09 3.59
CA TYR A 68 -6.91 8.70 3.71
C TYR A 68 -6.39 8.14 2.38
N GLY A 69 -7.09 8.37 1.27
CA GLY A 69 -6.64 7.90 -0.04
C GLY A 69 -5.31 8.52 -0.45
N LEU A 70 -5.11 9.80 -0.15
CA LEU A 70 -3.84 10.48 -0.33
C LEU A 70 -2.72 9.83 0.48
N LYS A 71 -2.95 9.57 1.77
CA LYS A 71 -1.97 8.90 2.65
C LYS A 71 -1.61 7.49 2.15
N VAL A 72 -2.59 6.74 1.64
CA VAL A 72 -2.35 5.41 1.07
C VAL A 72 -1.45 5.50 -0.16
N LEU A 73 -1.70 6.46 -1.06
CA LEU A 73 -0.86 6.66 -2.24
C LEU A 73 0.55 7.12 -1.85
N THR A 74 0.68 8.05 -0.90
CA THR A 74 1.97 8.48 -0.34
C THR A 74 2.78 7.29 0.16
N ASN A 75 2.15 6.42 0.98
CA ASN A 75 2.81 5.24 1.51
C ASN A 75 3.20 4.26 0.39
N SER A 76 2.32 4.03 -0.58
CA SER A 76 2.62 3.16 -1.72
C SER A 76 3.85 3.64 -2.50
N ILE A 77 3.99 4.94 -2.73
CA ILE A 77 5.15 5.53 -3.39
C ILE A 77 6.39 5.43 -2.49
N SER A 78 6.26 5.70 -1.19
CA SER A 78 7.34 5.55 -0.22
C SER A 78 7.89 4.12 -0.19
N CYS A 79 7.03 3.10 -0.11
CA CYS A 79 7.41 1.69 -0.17
C CYS A 79 8.13 1.36 -1.48
N ASP A 80 7.59 1.76 -2.63
CA ASP A 80 8.24 1.56 -3.94
C ASP A 80 9.66 2.13 -3.98
N LEU A 81 9.86 3.33 -3.44
CA LEU A 81 11.18 3.95 -3.37
C LEU A 81 12.12 3.22 -2.41
N TRP A 82 11.64 2.77 -1.25
CA TRP A 82 12.46 2.00 -0.31
C TRP A 82 12.84 0.62 -0.87
N GLU A 83 11.94 -0.03 -1.61
CA GLU A 83 12.17 -1.34 -2.21
C GLU A 83 13.09 -1.28 -3.44
N ASN A 84 12.88 -0.30 -4.32
CA ASN A 84 13.56 -0.24 -5.62
C ASN A 84 14.71 0.78 -5.69
N HIS A 85 14.71 1.77 -4.79
CA HIS A 85 15.63 2.91 -4.82
C HIS A 85 16.16 3.29 -3.42
N GLY A 86 16.46 2.30 -2.59
CA GLY A 86 16.75 2.48 -1.15
C GLY A 86 17.81 3.53 -0.78
N GLU A 87 18.89 3.67 -1.54
CA GLU A 87 19.91 4.71 -1.28
C GLU A 87 19.36 6.13 -1.48
N ILE A 88 18.52 6.34 -2.50
CA ILE A 88 17.87 7.62 -2.77
C ILE A 88 16.79 7.86 -1.70
N ALA A 89 15.98 6.86 -1.39
CA ALA A 89 14.95 6.95 -0.36
C ALA A 89 15.57 7.37 0.99
N LYS A 90 16.69 6.76 1.38
CA LYS A 90 17.43 7.09 2.59
C LYS A 90 17.98 8.52 2.62
N GLN A 91 18.39 9.07 1.47
CA GLN A 91 18.84 10.46 1.39
C GLN A 91 17.68 11.45 1.50
N LEU A 92 16.54 11.14 0.87
CA LEU A 92 15.35 11.98 0.88
C LEU A 92 14.62 11.95 2.23
N ASP A 93 14.75 10.86 2.97
CA ASP A 93 14.16 10.68 4.30
C ASP A 93 15.04 11.29 5.42
N GLN A 94 15.77 12.38 5.15
CA GLN A 94 16.58 13.08 6.14
C GLN A 94 16.04 14.48 6.43
N PRO A 95 15.59 14.77 7.67
CA PRO A 95 15.42 13.84 8.81
C PRO A 95 14.36 12.75 8.57
N GLU A 96 14.39 11.70 9.39
CA GLU A 96 13.48 10.54 9.30
C GLU A 96 12.01 10.98 9.19
N GLY A 97 11.28 10.37 8.26
CA GLY A 97 9.89 10.68 7.94
C GLY A 97 9.71 11.85 6.97
N ARG A 98 10.78 12.51 6.51
CA ARG A 98 10.68 13.61 5.53
C ARG A 98 10.26 13.14 4.15
N LEU A 99 10.62 11.92 3.74
CA LEU A 99 10.29 11.41 2.41
C LEU A 99 8.78 11.37 2.21
N GLU A 100 8.05 10.79 3.16
CA GLU A 100 6.58 10.72 3.10
C GLU A 100 5.94 12.11 3.09
N GLN A 101 6.47 13.06 3.87
CA GLN A 101 5.97 14.44 3.89
C GLN A 101 6.13 15.13 2.54
N HIS A 102 7.29 14.99 1.90
CA HIS A 102 7.55 15.57 0.59
C HIS A 102 6.68 14.95 -0.50
N ILE A 103 6.53 13.62 -0.51
CA ILE A 103 5.63 12.93 -1.44
C ILE A 103 4.18 13.42 -1.26
N GLU A 104 3.69 13.49 -0.01
CA GLU A 104 2.33 13.96 0.26
C GLU A 104 2.14 15.42 -0.22
N GLN A 105 3.10 16.30 0.07
CA GLN A 105 3.05 17.70 -0.37
C GLN A 105 3.02 17.81 -1.90
N TRP A 106 3.85 17.04 -2.59
CA TRP A 106 3.87 16.99 -4.06
C TRP A 106 2.54 16.50 -4.64
N LEU A 107 1.96 15.44 -4.07
CA LEU A 107 0.65 14.95 -4.49
C LEU A 107 -0.47 15.98 -4.25
N ARG A 108 -0.43 16.73 -3.14
CA ARG A 108 -1.36 17.83 -2.85
C ARG A 108 -1.27 18.93 -3.90
N GLN A 109 -0.06 19.36 -4.24
CA GLN A 109 0.15 20.38 -5.27
C GLN A 109 -0.41 19.95 -6.63
N LYS A 110 -0.26 18.67 -7.00
CA LYS A 110 -0.87 18.11 -8.21
C LYS A 110 -2.40 18.16 -8.16
N LEU A 111 -3.01 17.79 -7.04
CA LEU A 111 -4.46 17.88 -6.87
C LEU A 111 -4.98 19.32 -6.96
N ASP A 112 -4.27 20.26 -6.33
CA ASP A 112 -4.62 21.68 -6.29
C ASP A 112 -4.53 22.34 -7.69
N THR A 113 -3.61 21.86 -8.52
CA THR A 113 -3.48 22.28 -9.93
C THR A 113 -4.44 21.54 -10.88
N GLY A 114 -5.34 20.70 -10.34
CA GLY A 114 -6.33 19.95 -11.12
C GLY A 114 -5.74 18.75 -11.87
N GLN A 115 -4.50 18.34 -11.57
CA GLN A 115 -3.89 17.15 -12.15
C GLN A 115 -4.50 15.88 -11.55
N ARG A 116 -4.53 14.84 -12.38
CA ARG A 116 -4.91 13.48 -12.02
C ARG A 116 -3.72 12.75 -11.43
N ILE A 117 -3.92 12.05 -10.30
CA ILE A 117 -2.85 11.37 -9.55
C ILE A 117 -3.05 9.84 -9.46
N GLU A 118 -4.08 9.29 -10.13
CA GLU A 118 -4.44 7.87 -10.08
C GLU A 118 -3.37 6.92 -10.64
N LYS A 119 -2.47 7.44 -11.48
CA LYS A 119 -1.46 6.64 -12.21
C LYS A 119 -0.03 7.05 -11.90
N ILE A 120 0.17 7.83 -10.83
CA ILE A 120 1.49 8.31 -10.44
C ILE A 120 2.25 7.20 -9.71
N SER A 121 3.54 7.07 -10.02
CA SER A 121 4.48 6.08 -9.48
C SER A 121 5.66 6.74 -8.76
N GLY A 122 6.50 5.96 -8.08
CA GLY A 122 7.75 6.44 -7.50
C GLY A 122 8.74 6.96 -8.55
N GLN A 123 8.73 6.39 -9.77
CA GLN A 123 9.52 6.91 -10.88
C GLN A 123 9.12 8.33 -11.28
N ASP A 124 7.82 8.62 -11.34
CA ASP A 124 7.33 9.97 -11.63
C ASP A 124 7.78 10.99 -10.58
N TYR A 125 7.83 10.57 -9.31
CA TYR A 125 8.33 11.40 -8.23
C TYR A 125 9.83 11.69 -8.38
N LEU A 126 10.66 10.67 -8.65
CA LEU A 126 12.10 10.85 -8.84
C LEU A 126 12.42 11.77 -10.02
N LEU A 127 11.69 11.66 -11.13
CA LEU A 127 11.87 12.54 -12.29
C LEU A 127 11.67 14.02 -11.94
N VAL A 128 10.67 14.34 -11.11
CA VAL A 128 10.43 15.71 -10.66
C VAL A 128 11.58 16.19 -9.76
N MET A 129 12.02 15.35 -8.82
CA MET A 129 13.13 15.70 -7.92
C MET A 129 14.45 15.94 -8.68
N GLU A 130 14.71 15.19 -9.74
CA GLU A 130 15.88 15.43 -10.61
C GLU A 130 15.78 16.75 -11.38
N GLN A 131 14.58 17.13 -11.82
CA GLN A 131 14.35 18.40 -12.51
C GLN A 131 14.54 19.59 -11.57
N GLU A 132 14.03 19.49 -10.34
CA GLU A 132 14.20 20.53 -9.31
C GLU A 132 15.67 20.75 -8.96
N LYS A 133 16.43 19.67 -8.74
CA LYS A 133 17.89 19.76 -8.50
C LYS A 133 18.65 20.43 -9.63
N LYS A 134 18.32 20.09 -10.88
CA LYS A 134 18.98 20.70 -12.05
C LYS A 134 18.65 22.19 -12.15
N GLN A 135 17.41 22.58 -11.87
CA GLN A 135 16.99 23.98 -11.92
C GLN A 135 17.74 24.82 -10.87
N GLU A 136 17.92 24.29 -9.66
CA GLU A 136 18.69 24.94 -8.59
C GLU A 136 20.18 25.14 -8.97
N GLU A 137 20.79 24.19 -9.69
CA GLU A 137 22.18 24.32 -10.18
C GLU A 137 22.36 25.37 -11.31
N TYR A 138 21.30 25.73 -12.04
CA TYR A 138 21.34 26.76 -13.09
C TYR A 138 21.07 28.18 -12.58
N ASP A 139 20.44 28.30 -11.41
CA ASP A 139 20.07 29.58 -10.79
C ASP A 139 21.11 30.07 -9.74
N GLU A 140 22.19 29.30 -9.49
CA GLU A 140 23.42 29.69 -8.76
C GLU A 140 24.55 30.21 -9.67
#